data_AF-A0A0C9Y8B8-F1
#
_entry.id   AF-A0A0C9Y8B8-F1
#
_cell.length_a   1.000
_cell.length_b   1.000
_cell.length_c   1.000
_cell.angle_alpha   90.00
_cell.angle_beta   90.00
_cell.angle_gamma   90.00
#
_symmetry.space_group_name_H-M   'P 1'
#
loop_
_entity.id
_entity.type
_entity.pdbx_description
1 polymer ?
#
loop_
_entity_poly.entity_id
_entity_poly.type
_entity_poly.pdbx_seq_one_letter_code
_entity_poly.pdbx_strand_id
1 'polypeptide(L)'
;MILYLAGDASSAVTYRQAITQIRSRAETVHIYEFESTRMNYKPHIICLIKRTEGPCGVNQAAHASWSIYAYQALRDLLQHPQPTATPGCDFIAASEQKLGQRKKEPDSGIVPIGSKRPSIVIEVGSSESLTQLKIDAQLWLEHMPEVQLVILVLIDLPAAAHPDLPVITIQLWRGFPPPNRHPSGQAQTRVARMVWQKDWTQNASPLYLLLTDIFRGQVPPEYGQHDRVRLDTVTWRETILRGWQRHS
;
A
#
# COMPACT_ATOMS: atom_id res chain seq x y z
N MET A 1 11.03 12.31 1.20
CA MET A 1 11.94 12.67 0.09
C MET A 1 12.44 11.38 -0.52
N ILE A 2 12.06 11.08 -1.76
CA ILE A 2 12.57 9.90 -2.47
C ILE A 2 13.90 10.30 -3.11
N LEU A 3 15.01 9.72 -2.65
CA LEU A 3 16.32 9.94 -3.26
C LEU A 3 16.62 8.80 -4.23
N TYR A 4 16.78 9.14 -5.50
CA TYR A 4 17.31 8.25 -6.51
C TYR A 4 18.82 8.45 -6.59
N LEU A 5 19.60 7.42 -6.24
CA LEU A 5 21.05 7.43 -6.40
C LEU A 5 21.42 6.50 -7.55
N ALA A 6 22.18 7.01 -8.53
CA ALA A 6 22.64 6.23 -9.67
C ALA A 6 23.80 5.31 -9.24
N GLY A 7 23.75 4.03 -9.63
CA GLY A 7 24.79 3.05 -9.32
C GLY A 7 26.00 3.19 -10.25
N ASP A 8 27.11 3.74 -9.78
CA ASP A 8 28.45 3.44 -10.32
C ASP A 8 29.38 3.02 -9.16
N ALA A 9 30.57 2.46 -9.43
CA ALA A 9 31.43 1.97 -8.36
C ALA A 9 31.96 3.09 -7.43
N SER A 10 32.09 4.33 -7.93
CA SER A 10 32.30 5.55 -7.14
C SER A 10 31.06 5.93 -6.32
N SER A 11 29.89 5.48 -6.73
CA SER A 11 28.60 5.74 -6.09
C SER A 11 28.33 4.86 -4.89
N ALA A 12 28.96 3.68 -4.74
CA ALA A 12 28.81 2.89 -3.50
C ALA A 12 29.43 3.59 -2.29
N VAL A 13 30.60 4.22 -2.46
CA VAL A 13 31.24 5.06 -1.43
C VAL A 13 30.40 6.32 -1.18
N THR A 14 29.97 6.97 -2.26
CA THR A 14 29.12 8.17 -2.18
C THR A 14 27.75 7.87 -1.56
N TYR A 15 27.20 6.67 -1.78
CA TYR A 15 25.95 6.17 -1.23
C TYR A 15 26.08 5.93 0.27
N ARG A 16 27.12 5.20 0.71
CA ARG A 16 27.39 5.02 2.15
C ARG A 16 27.65 6.35 2.84
N GLN A 17 28.37 7.28 2.21
CA GLN A 17 28.60 8.63 2.74
C GLN A 17 27.31 9.46 2.79
N ALA A 18 26.46 9.40 1.77
CA ALA A 18 25.15 10.06 1.75
C ALA A 18 24.23 9.49 2.84
N ILE A 19 24.16 8.17 2.97
CA ILE A 19 23.46 7.50 4.08
C ILE A 19 23.99 7.97 5.42
N THR A 20 25.31 8.01 5.58
CA THR A 20 25.95 8.42 6.85
C THR A 20 25.65 9.88 7.16
N GLN A 21 25.72 10.78 6.18
CA GLN A 21 25.33 12.19 6.35
C GLN A 21 23.85 12.38 6.63
N ILE A 22 22.98 11.57 6.04
CA ILE A 22 21.53 11.62 6.27
C ILE A 22 21.24 11.14 7.69
N ARG A 23 21.85 10.01 8.10
CA ARG A 23 21.78 9.49 9.48
C ARG A 23 22.35 10.48 10.50
N SER A 24 23.38 11.25 10.16
CA SER A 24 23.98 12.21 11.08
C SER A 24 23.15 13.49 11.26
N ARG A 25 22.15 13.73 10.41
CA ARG A 25 21.34 14.97 10.39
C ARG A 25 19.88 14.77 10.79
N ALA A 26 19.44 13.53 10.95
CA ALA A 26 18.06 13.20 11.30
C ALA A 26 18.05 12.21 12.46
N GLU A 27 17.23 12.47 13.48
CA GLU A 27 17.13 11.64 14.68
C GLU A 27 16.69 10.21 14.36
N THR A 28 15.85 10.02 13.34
CA THR A 28 15.44 8.69 12.86
C THR A 28 15.36 8.68 11.32
N VAL A 29 16.12 7.78 10.69
CA VAL A 29 16.13 7.58 9.23
C VAL A 29 15.84 6.12 8.93
N HIS A 30 14.75 5.88 8.21
CA HIS A 30 14.48 4.57 7.62
C HIS A 30 15.10 4.52 6.22
N ILE A 31 15.92 3.50 5.98
CA ILE A 31 16.55 3.25 4.68
C ILE A 31 16.09 1.87 4.28
N TYR A 32 15.27 1.84 3.24
CA TYR A 32 14.92 0.63 2.55
C TYR A 32 15.78 0.60 1.30
N GLU A 33 16.48 -0.50 1.05
CA GLU A 33 17.32 -0.67 -0.13
C GLU A 33 16.62 -1.64 -1.08
N PHE A 34 16.38 -1.19 -2.32
CA PHE A 34 15.84 -2.03 -3.39
C PHE A 34 16.68 -1.85 -4.63
N GLU A 35 17.12 -2.94 -5.26
CA GLU A 35 17.74 -2.86 -6.59
C GLU A 35 16.65 -2.71 -7.67
N SER A 36 16.71 -1.63 -8.44
CA SER A 36 15.86 -1.42 -9.62
C SER A 36 16.72 -1.32 -10.88
N THR A 37 16.53 -2.22 -11.84
CA THR A 37 17.16 -2.16 -13.18
C THR A 37 16.16 -1.77 -14.29
N ARG A 38 15.11 -0.99 -13.94
CA ARG A 38 14.02 -0.60 -14.87
C ARG A 38 14.42 0.42 -15.95
N MET A 39 15.70 0.75 -16.07
CA MET A 39 16.26 1.52 -17.19
C MET A 39 17.45 0.72 -17.74
N ASN A 40 17.83 0.92 -19.00
CA ASN A 40 19.08 0.40 -19.57
C ASN A 40 20.36 0.95 -18.89
N TYR A 41 20.25 1.35 -17.63
CA TYR A 41 21.28 1.86 -16.74
C TYR A 41 21.25 1.04 -15.43
N LYS A 42 22.45 0.90 -14.85
CA LYS A 42 22.85 0.12 -13.66
C LYS A 42 21.83 0.12 -12.50
N PRO A 43 21.87 -0.89 -11.60
CA PRO A 43 20.97 -1.00 -10.45
C PRO A 43 20.88 0.30 -9.65
N HIS A 44 19.66 0.81 -9.52
CA HIS A 44 19.32 1.95 -8.68
C HIS A 44 18.89 1.44 -7.31
N ILE A 45 19.53 1.92 -6.24
CA ILE A 45 19.03 1.70 -4.89
C ILE A 45 17.95 2.75 -4.61
N ILE A 46 16.69 2.32 -4.53
CA ILE A 46 15.59 3.22 -4.15
C ILE A 46 15.63 3.40 -2.64
N CYS A 47 16.06 4.57 -2.18
CA CYS A 47 16.10 4.91 -0.76
C CYS A 47 14.88 5.78 -0.39
N LEU A 48 13.93 5.21 0.34
CA LEU A 48 12.76 5.93 0.86
C LEU A 48 13.12 6.58 2.20
N ILE A 49 13.54 7.85 2.17
CA ILE A 49 13.86 8.62 3.37
C ILE A 49 12.71 9.58 3.69
N LYS A 50 12.08 9.40 4.85
CA LYS A 50 11.11 10.36 5.38
C LYS A 50 11.36 10.50 6.88
N ARG A 51 11.45 11.76 7.31
CA ARG A 51 11.58 12.16 8.71
C ARG A 51 10.19 12.10 9.34
N THR A 52 10.04 11.38 10.44
CA THR A 52 8.78 11.28 11.18
C THR A 52 9.01 11.72 12.61
N GLU A 53 8.51 12.89 12.96
CA GLU A 53 8.32 13.29 14.35
C GLU A 53 6.79 13.19 14.61
N GLY A 54 6.38 12.39 15.59
CA GLY A 54 4.97 12.19 15.98
C GLY A 54 4.27 10.93 15.45
N PRO A 55 2.95 10.76 15.74
CA PRO A 55 2.13 9.57 15.40
C PRO A 55 2.10 9.19 13.90
N CYS A 56 2.66 10.04 13.04
CA CYS A 56 2.92 9.80 11.62
C CYS A 56 3.81 8.57 11.35
N GLY A 57 4.70 8.19 12.29
CA GLY A 57 5.64 7.08 12.09
C GLY A 57 4.98 5.73 11.87
N VAL A 58 3.88 5.46 12.57
CA VAL A 58 3.17 4.17 12.50
C VAL A 58 2.36 4.05 11.21
N ASN A 59 1.62 5.10 10.83
CA ASN A 59 0.95 5.17 9.53
C ASN A 59 1.95 4.91 8.39
N GLN A 60 3.11 5.58 8.44
CA GLN A 60 4.11 5.43 7.41
C GLN A 60 4.70 4.01 7.36
N ALA A 61 5.02 3.43 8.52
CA ALA A 61 5.48 2.05 8.59
C ALA A 61 4.45 1.10 7.96
N ALA A 62 3.17 1.29 8.23
CA ALA A 62 2.10 0.46 7.70
C ALA A 62 1.99 0.54 6.17
N HIS A 63 1.87 1.73 5.58
CA HIS A 63 1.67 1.84 4.13
C HIS A 63 2.95 1.53 3.34
N ALA A 64 4.13 1.90 3.86
CA ALA A 64 5.40 1.64 3.17
C ALA A 64 5.68 0.13 3.12
N SER A 65 5.50 -0.55 4.25
CA SER A 65 5.70 -2.00 4.32
C SER A 65 4.66 -2.78 3.51
N TRP A 66 3.43 -2.28 3.42
CA TRP A 66 2.43 -2.88 2.53
C TRP A 66 2.91 -2.98 1.08
N SER A 67 3.41 -1.88 0.50
CA SER A 67 3.88 -1.87 -0.90
C SER A 67 4.96 -2.91 -1.13
N ILE A 68 5.87 -3.05 -0.16
CA ILE A 68 6.97 -4.01 -0.20
C ILE A 68 6.43 -5.45 -0.21
N TYR A 69 5.57 -5.79 0.76
CA TYR A 69 5.09 -7.16 0.89
C TYR A 69 4.11 -7.56 -0.22
N ALA A 70 3.31 -6.62 -0.72
CA ALA A 70 2.45 -6.85 -1.88
C ALA A 70 3.28 -7.05 -3.15
N TYR A 71 4.33 -6.25 -3.36
CA TYR A 71 5.27 -6.42 -4.47
C TYR A 71 5.97 -7.78 -4.41
N GLN A 72 6.52 -8.14 -3.25
CA GLN A 72 7.20 -9.42 -3.04
C GLN A 72 6.25 -10.59 -3.31
N ALA A 73 5.04 -10.55 -2.73
CA ALA A 73 4.07 -11.61 -2.91
C ALA A 73 3.65 -11.78 -4.38
N LEU A 74 3.49 -10.69 -5.14
CA LEU A 74 3.20 -10.77 -6.58
C LEU A 74 4.39 -11.33 -7.37
N ARG A 75 5.61 -10.89 -7.04
CA ARG A 75 6.84 -11.37 -7.68
C ARG A 75 7.04 -12.87 -7.45
N ASP A 76 6.72 -13.36 -6.26
CA ASP A 76 6.90 -14.77 -5.88
C ASP A 76 5.92 -15.72 -6.61
N LEU A 77 4.88 -15.18 -7.27
CA LEU A 77 4.02 -15.95 -8.17
C LEU A 77 4.64 -16.20 -9.55
N LEU A 78 5.72 -15.51 -9.90
CA LEU A 78 6.34 -15.60 -11.22
C LEU A 78 7.28 -16.80 -11.29
N GLN A 79 7.19 -17.60 -12.36
CA GLN A 79 8.10 -18.72 -12.60
C GLN A 79 9.56 -18.25 -12.78
N HIS A 80 9.73 -17.09 -13.41
CA HIS A 80 11.02 -16.47 -13.68
C HIS A 80 10.98 -15.00 -13.24
N PRO A 81 11.12 -14.73 -11.94
CA PRO A 81 10.98 -13.39 -11.41
C PRO A 81 12.05 -12.48 -12.00
N GLN A 82 11.61 -11.47 -12.75
CA GLN A 82 12.50 -10.42 -13.22
C GLN A 82 12.80 -9.47 -12.05
N PRO A 83 14.03 -8.94 -11.93
CA PRO A 83 14.42 -8.14 -10.77
C PRO A 83 13.62 -6.84 -10.59
N THR A 84 12.92 -6.35 -11.62
CA THR A 84 12.62 -4.91 -11.73
C THR A 84 11.17 -4.51 -11.88
N ALA A 85 10.29 -5.48 -12.14
CA ALA A 85 8.90 -5.18 -12.39
C ALA A 85 8.04 -6.38 -12.01
N THR A 86 7.00 -6.13 -11.23
CA THR A 86 5.81 -6.99 -11.23
C THR A 86 5.12 -6.81 -12.58
N PRO A 87 4.94 -7.87 -13.39
CA PRO A 87 4.23 -7.77 -14.65
C PRO A 87 2.84 -7.16 -14.44
N GLY A 88 2.49 -6.21 -15.30
CA GLY A 88 1.16 -5.62 -15.38
C GLY A 88 0.75 -4.63 -14.30
N CYS A 89 1.59 -4.29 -13.31
CA CYS A 89 1.24 -3.25 -12.32
C CYS A 89 2.44 -2.47 -11.76
N ASP A 90 2.14 -1.28 -11.28
CA ASP A 90 3.00 -0.40 -10.50
C ASP A 90 2.38 -0.14 -9.11
N PHE A 91 3.24 0.26 -8.17
CA PHE A 91 2.83 0.68 -6.84
C PHE A 91 2.84 2.20 -6.76
N ILE A 92 1.79 2.78 -6.18
CA ILE A 92 1.68 4.22 -5.99
C ILE A 92 1.69 4.60 -4.52
N ALA A 93 2.16 5.81 -4.26
CA ALA A 93 1.99 6.51 -3.00
C ALA A 93 1.76 7.99 -3.32
N ALA A 94 0.83 8.64 -2.60
CA ALA A 94 0.61 10.09 -2.65
C ALA A 94 0.40 10.67 -4.06
N SER A 95 -0.50 10.08 -4.84
CA SER A 95 -0.92 10.63 -6.14
C SER A 95 -2.34 11.16 -6.07
N GLU A 96 -2.50 12.48 -6.22
CA GLU A 96 -3.81 13.14 -6.11
C GLU A 96 -4.77 12.64 -7.20
N GLN A 97 -5.96 12.23 -6.77
CA GLN A 97 -7.07 11.80 -7.62
C GLN A 97 -8.30 12.66 -7.35
N LYS A 98 -9.07 12.93 -8.40
CA LYS A 98 -10.36 13.61 -8.28
C LYS A 98 -11.48 12.58 -8.09
N LEU A 99 -12.12 12.60 -6.92
CA LEU A 99 -13.22 11.73 -6.52
C LEU A 99 -14.50 12.57 -6.39
N GLY A 100 -15.28 12.64 -7.47
CA GLY A 100 -16.42 13.56 -7.56
C GLY A 100 -15.95 15.02 -7.48
N GLN A 101 -16.34 15.72 -6.42
CA GLN A 101 -15.93 17.11 -6.15
C GLN A 101 -14.71 17.20 -5.20
N ARG A 102 -14.23 16.08 -4.67
CA ARG A 102 -13.10 16.05 -3.74
C ARG A 102 -11.82 15.67 -4.46
N LYS A 103 -10.70 16.19 -3.97
CA LYS A 103 -9.36 15.70 -4.28
C LYS A 103 -8.93 14.81 -3.12
N LYS A 104 -8.34 13.66 -3.42
CA LYS A 104 -7.84 12.74 -2.42
C LYS A 104 -6.58 12.04 -2.92
N GLU A 105 -5.65 11.81 -2.02
CA GLU A 105 -4.44 11.02 -2.25
C GLU A 105 -4.58 9.71 -1.49
N PRO A 106 -4.30 8.55 -2.11
CA PRO A 106 -4.23 7.31 -1.38
C PRO A 106 -2.90 7.25 -0.61
N ASP A 107 -2.92 6.70 0.60
CA ASP A 107 -1.67 6.41 1.32
C ASP A 107 -0.78 5.48 0.50
N SER A 108 -1.38 4.43 -0.07
CA SER A 108 -0.72 3.57 -1.05
C SER A 108 -1.72 2.85 -1.96
N GLY A 109 -1.24 2.19 -3.01
CA GLY A 109 -2.12 1.44 -3.91
C GLY A 109 -1.38 0.69 -5.00
N ILE A 110 -2.14 -0.11 -5.76
CA ILE A 110 -1.68 -0.81 -6.97
C ILE A 110 -2.37 -0.18 -8.17
N VAL A 111 -1.59 0.16 -9.19
CA VAL A 111 -2.06 0.70 -10.47
C VAL A 111 -1.69 -0.30 -11.57
N PRO A 112 -2.66 -0.80 -12.37
CA PRO A 112 -2.33 -1.59 -13.56
C PRO A 112 -1.48 -0.78 -14.54
N ILE A 113 -0.48 -1.39 -15.16
CA ILE A 113 0.34 -0.73 -16.19
C ILE A 113 -0.57 -0.22 -17.32
N GLY A 114 -0.29 0.99 -17.78
CA GLY A 114 -1.12 1.69 -18.78
C GLY A 114 -2.36 2.37 -18.20
N SER A 115 -2.63 2.23 -16.90
CA SER A 115 -3.67 2.99 -16.20
C SER A 115 -3.08 4.19 -15.45
N LYS A 116 -3.89 5.25 -15.31
CA LYS A 116 -3.59 6.39 -14.43
C LYS A 116 -4.30 6.31 -13.08
N ARG A 117 -5.15 5.30 -12.89
CA ARG A 117 -6.02 5.14 -11.72
C ARG A 117 -5.67 3.85 -11.00
N PRO A 118 -5.69 3.80 -9.66
CA PRO A 118 -5.48 2.57 -8.91
C PRO A 118 -6.61 1.57 -9.13
N SER A 119 -6.27 0.28 -9.04
CA SER A 119 -7.23 -0.82 -8.89
C SER A 119 -7.39 -1.23 -7.44
N ILE A 120 -6.34 -1.10 -6.64
CA ILE A 120 -6.35 -1.34 -5.19
C ILE A 120 -5.88 -0.07 -4.50
N VAL A 121 -6.59 0.34 -3.45
CA VAL A 121 -6.19 1.47 -2.59
C VAL A 121 -6.04 0.98 -1.16
N ILE A 122 -5.03 1.51 -0.47
CA ILE A 122 -4.82 1.34 0.96
C ILE A 122 -4.96 2.71 1.61
N GLU A 123 -5.71 2.74 2.71
CA GLU A 123 -5.76 3.89 3.62
C GLU A 123 -5.44 3.40 5.03
N VAL A 124 -4.60 4.15 5.73
CA VAL A 124 -4.13 3.83 7.07
C VAL A 124 -4.51 4.96 8.02
N GLY A 125 -5.33 4.68 9.03
CA GLY A 125 -5.62 5.66 10.08
C GLY A 125 -4.95 5.27 11.39
N SER A 126 -4.02 6.09 11.89
CA SER A 126 -3.49 5.99 13.27
C SER A 126 -4.00 7.08 14.20
N SER A 127 -4.47 8.19 13.62
CA SER A 127 -5.09 9.32 14.33
C SER A 127 -6.49 9.64 13.77
N GLU A 128 -6.87 8.99 12.67
CA GLU A 128 -8.15 9.19 12.01
C GLU A 128 -9.18 8.22 12.58
N SER A 129 -10.40 8.73 12.80
CA SER A 129 -11.49 7.85 13.24
C SER A 129 -11.83 6.81 12.18
N LEU A 130 -12.27 5.63 12.62
CA LEU A 130 -12.80 4.61 11.71
C LEU A 130 -13.90 5.15 10.78
N THR A 131 -14.73 6.07 11.27
CA THR A 131 -15.77 6.72 10.46
C THR A 131 -15.19 7.47 9.27
N GLN A 132 -14.08 8.20 9.47
CA GLN A 132 -13.41 8.94 8.39
C GLN A 132 -12.83 7.99 7.34
N LEU A 133 -12.14 6.93 7.77
CA LEU A 133 -11.61 5.90 6.85
C LEU A 133 -12.72 5.21 6.05
N LYS A 134 -13.90 4.97 6.65
CA LYS A 134 -15.05 4.42 5.95
C LYS A 134 -15.60 5.37 4.88
N ILE A 135 -15.69 6.66 5.20
CA ILE A 135 -16.06 7.70 4.22
C ILE A 135 -15.07 7.70 3.06
N ASP A 136 -13.78 7.56 3.35
CA ASP A 136 -12.74 7.51 2.34
C ASP A 136 -12.85 6.27 1.43
N ALA A 137 -13.09 5.09 2.00
CA ALA A 137 -13.37 3.88 1.22
C ALA A 137 -14.60 4.05 0.31
N GLN A 138 -15.67 4.67 0.82
CA GLN A 138 -16.85 5.00 0.03
C GLN A 138 -16.49 5.94 -1.13
N LEU A 139 -15.79 7.04 -0.87
CA LEU A 139 -15.38 8.00 -1.91
C LEU A 139 -14.60 7.33 -3.04
N TRP A 140 -13.62 6.47 -2.71
CA TRP A 140 -12.86 5.73 -3.71
C TRP A 140 -13.74 4.82 -4.55
N LEU A 141 -14.57 3.99 -3.91
CA LEU A 141 -15.33 2.95 -4.60
C LEU A 141 -16.54 3.49 -5.39
N GLU A 142 -17.14 4.57 -4.91
CA GLU A 142 -18.35 5.15 -5.50
C GLU A 142 -18.03 6.14 -6.63
N HIS A 143 -16.87 6.82 -6.55
CA HIS A 143 -16.48 7.83 -7.55
C HIS A 143 -15.32 7.42 -8.46
N MET A 144 -14.65 6.30 -8.19
CA MET A 144 -13.62 5.74 -9.07
C MET A 144 -13.91 4.26 -9.37
N PRO A 145 -14.72 3.97 -10.41
CA PRO A 145 -15.12 2.60 -10.75
C PRO A 145 -13.94 1.68 -11.08
N GLU A 146 -12.78 2.25 -11.41
CA GLU A 146 -11.52 1.56 -11.57
C GLU A 146 -10.99 0.89 -10.30
N VAL A 147 -11.27 1.45 -9.11
CA VAL A 147 -10.85 0.88 -7.82
C VAL A 147 -11.74 -0.32 -7.50
N GLN A 148 -11.18 -1.53 -7.51
CA GLN A 148 -11.90 -2.76 -7.21
C GLN A 148 -12.00 -3.04 -5.71
N LEU A 149 -10.98 -2.63 -4.94
CA LEU A 149 -10.84 -2.91 -3.53
C LEU A 149 -10.21 -1.72 -2.80
N VAL A 150 -10.76 -1.39 -1.63
CA VAL A 150 -10.10 -0.51 -0.65
C VAL A 150 -9.79 -1.33 0.60
N ILE A 151 -8.55 -1.24 1.08
CA ILE A 151 -8.06 -1.87 2.29
C ILE A 151 -7.87 -0.78 3.33
N LEU A 152 -8.63 -0.85 4.42
CA LEU A 152 -8.48 0.07 5.55
C LEU A 152 -7.64 -0.60 6.63
N VAL A 153 -6.63 0.11 7.12
CA VAL A 153 -5.81 -0.29 8.26
C VAL A 153 -5.99 0.74 9.36
N LEU A 154 -6.79 0.41 10.38
CA LEU A 154 -6.97 1.24 11.55
C LEU A 154 -6.01 0.80 12.66
N ILE A 155 -5.33 1.76 13.27
CA ILE A 155 -4.35 1.54 14.33
C ILE A 155 -4.70 2.49 15.48
N ASP A 156 -5.48 1.99 16.43
CA ASP A 156 -5.93 2.78 17.58
C ASP A 156 -4.96 2.67 18.76
N LEU A 157 -5.09 3.63 19.68
CA LEU A 157 -4.40 3.58 20.98
C LEU A 157 -4.67 2.25 21.70
N PRO A 158 -3.74 1.80 22.57
CA PRO A 158 -3.92 0.58 23.35
C PRO A 158 -5.26 0.57 24.09
N ALA A 159 -6.00 -0.53 23.96
CA ALA A 159 -7.19 -0.76 24.76
C ALA A 159 -6.78 -1.11 26.20
N ALA A 160 -7.66 -0.85 27.18
CA ALA A 160 -7.40 -1.20 28.58
C ALA A 160 -7.05 -2.69 28.79
N ALA A 161 -7.52 -3.58 27.90
CA ALA A 161 -7.21 -5.01 27.94
C ALA A 161 -5.78 -5.36 27.46
N HIS A 162 -5.14 -4.48 26.69
CA HIS A 162 -3.81 -4.70 26.10
C HIS A 162 -3.01 -3.38 26.14
N PRO A 163 -2.53 -2.96 27.32
CA PRO A 163 -1.93 -1.64 27.49
C PRO A 163 -0.66 -1.43 26.65
N ASP A 164 0.00 -2.52 26.25
CA ASP A 164 1.31 -2.47 25.58
C ASP A 164 1.23 -2.55 24.05
N LEU A 165 0.05 -2.80 23.48
CA LEU A 165 -0.12 -3.01 22.04
C LEU A 165 -1.25 -2.13 21.47
N PRO A 166 -1.04 -1.50 20.29
CA PRO A 166 -2.11 -0.79 19.62
C PRO A 166 -3.15 -1.80 19.11
N VAL A 167 -4.41 -1.35 19.03
CA VAL A 167 -5.47 -2.13 18.39
C VAL A 167 -5.34 -2.00 16.88
N ILE A 168 -5.14 -3.10 16.17
CA ILE A 168 -4.99 -3.10 14.70
C ILE A 168 -6.21 -3.75 14.07
N THR A 169 -7.01 -2.98 13.33
CA THR A 169 -8.18 -3.50 12.59
C THR A 169 -7.96 -3.37 11.10
N ILE A 170 -8.20 -4.46 10.37
CA ILE A 170 -8.18 -4.47 8.90
C ILE A 170 -9.60 -4.63 8.37
N GLN A 171 -10.00 -3.80 7.41
CA GLN A 171 -11.25 -3.96 6.67
C GLN A 171 -11.01 -4.00 5.16
N LEU A 172 -11.78 -4.83 4.46
CA LEU A 172 -11.83 -4.85 3.00
C LEU A 172 -13.18 -4.31 2.53
N TRP A 173 -13.13 -3.38 1.58
CA TRP A 173 -14.29 -2.72 1.02
C TRP A 173 -14.34 -2.90 -0.49
N ARG A 174 -15.53 -3.19 -1.03
CA ARG A 174 -15.76 -3.36 -2.46
C ARG A 174 -16.96 -2.54 -2.92
N GLY A 175 -16.90 -2.06 -4.16
CA GLY A 175 -18.02 -1.39 -4.82
C GLY A 175 -18.88 -2.39 -5.58
N PHE A 176 -20.19 -2.37 -5.34
CA PHE A 176 -21.15 -3.23 -6.02
C PHE A 176 -22.02 -2.39 -6.97
N PRO A 177 -22.56 -2.96 -8.06
CA PRO A 177 -23.60 -2.28 -8.81
C PRO A 177 -24.79 -1.90 -7.90
N PRO A 178 -25.48 -0.78 -8.16
CA PRO A 178 -26.67 -0.44 -7.40
C PRO A 178 -27.77 -1.49 -7.60
N PRO A 179 -28.56 -1.82 -6.56
CA PRO A 179 -29.58 -2.88 -6.62
C PRO A 179 -30.67 -2.58 -7.66
N ASN A 180 -31.04 -1.30 -7.82
CA ASN A 180 -32.04 -0.84 -8.76
C ASN A 180 -31.36 -0.08 -9.90
N ARG A 181 -30.87 -0.80 -10.91
CA ARG A 181 -30.32 -0.15 -12.11
C ARG A 181 -31.44 0.55 -12.86
N HIS A 182 -31.47 1.87 -12.80
CA HIS A 182 -32.31 2.63 -13.73
C HIS A 182 -31.70 2.57 -15.13
N PRO A 183 -32.51 2.30 -16.18
CA PRO A 183 -32.05 2.29 -17.58
C PRO A 183 -31.56 3.64 -18.11
N SER A 184 -31.67 4.72 -17.33
CA SER A 184 -31.54 6.11 -17.79
C SER A 184 -30.13 6.57 -18.16
N GLY A 185 -29.15 5.66 -18.27
CA GLY A 185 -27.80 5.98 -18.75
C GLY A 185 -26.99 6.92 -17.85
N GLN A 186 -27.46 7.20 -16.62
CA GLN A 186 -26.68 7.97 -15.66
C GLN A 186 -25.42 7.20 -15.21
N ALA A 187 -24.36 7.95 -14.93
CA ALA A 187 -23.10 7.41 -14.44
C ALA A 187 -23.35 6.44 -13.28
N GLN A 188 -22.87 5.21 -13.44
CA GLN A 188 -23.19 4.10 -12.55
C GLN A 188 -22.45 4.27 -11.22
N THR A 189 -23.09 4.94 -10.26
CA THR A 189 -22.56 5.02 -8.90
C THR A 189 -22.61 3.63 -8.29
N ARG A 190 -21.44 3.09 -7.95
CA ARG A 190 -21.35 1.83 -7.19
C ARG A 190 -21.80 2.09 -5.75
N VAL A 191 -22.20 1.04 -5.06
CA VAL A 191 -22.47 1.07 -3.61
C VAL A 191 -21.28 0.40 -2.92
N ALA A 192 -20.54 1.17 -2.13
CA ALA A 192 -19.43 0.63 -1.37
C ALA A 192 -19.93 -0.17 -0.16
N ARG A 193 -19.36 -1.36 0.05
CA ARG A 193 -19.70 -2.24 1.19
C ARG A 193 -18.46 -2.89 1.77
N MET A 194 -18.40 -2.99 3.08
CA MET A 194 -17.43 -3.83 3.78
C MET A 194 -17.76 -5.30 3.51
N VAL A 195 -16.78 -6.06 3.05
CA VAL A 195 -16.92 -7.48 2.71
C VAL A 195 -16.15 -8.39 3.65
N TRP A 196 -15.21 -7.84 4.42
CA TRP A 196 -14.42 -8.57 5.38
C TRP A 196 -13.81 -7.63 6.41
N GLN A 197 -13.68 -8.10 7.65
CA GLN A 197 -13.00 -7.42 8.74
C GLN A 197 -12.26 -8.43 9.62
N LYS A 198 -11.06 -8.06 10.08
CA LYS A 198 -10.34 -8.78 11.14
C LYS A 198 -9.65 -7.84 12.11
N ASP A 199 -9.60 -8.32 13.36
CA ASP A 199 -8.76 -7.78 14.41
C ASP A 199 -7.40 -8.49 14.33
N TRP A 200 -6.35 -7.71 14.11
CA TRP A 200 -4.95 -8.12 14.06
C TRP A 200 -4.17 -7.70 15.30
N THR A 201 -4.83 -7.27 16.38
CA THR A 201 -4.17 -6.85 17.62
C THR A 201 -3.28 -7.95 18.18
N GLN A 202 -3.75 -9.20 18.20
CA GLN A 202 -2.99 -10.34 18.74
C GLN A 202 -2.34 -11.20 17.64
N ASN A 203 -3.06 -11.47 16.55
CA ASN A 203 -2.57 -12.33 15.48
C ASN A 203 -3.08 -11.86 14.12
N ALA A 204 -2.21 -11.92 13.10
CA ALA A 204 -2.57 -11.59 11.73
C ALA A 204 -3.18 -12.81 11.03
N SER A 205 -4.37 -12.65 10.48
CA SER A 205 -4.99 -13.66 9.61
C SER A 205 -4.49 -13.53 8.16
N PRO A 206 -4.35 -14.62 7.40
CA PRO A 206 -4.02 -14.54 5.97
C PRO A 206 -4.97 -13.60 5.21
N LEU A 207 -4.40 -12.81 4.31
CA LEU A 207 -5.13 -11.93 3.40
C LEU A 207 -4.77 -12.29 1.96
N TYR A 208 -5.79 -12.41 1.11
CA TYR A 208 -5.63 -12.73 -0.31
C TYR A 208 -6.19 -11.60 -1.16
N LEU A 209 -5.47 -11.23 -2.22
CA LEU A 209 -5.95 -10.33 -3.26
C LEU A 209 -6.17 -11.13 -4.54
N LEU A 210 -7.33 -10.99 -5.18
CA LEU A 210 -7.55 -11.64 -6.47
C LEU A 210 -6.74 -10.88 -7.53
N LEU A 211 -6.05 -11.62 -8.40
CA LEU A 211 -5.34 -10.99 -9.52
C LEU A 211 -6.32 -10.29 -10.46
N THR A 212 -7.55 -10.79 -10.58
CA THR A 212 -8.61 -10.12 -11.35
C THR A 212 -9.02 -8.78 -10.75
N ASP A 213 -8.93 -8.57 -9.45
CA ASP A 213 -9.15 -7.25 -8.85
C ASP A 213 -7.97 -6.32 -9.15
N ILE A 214 -6.74 -6.83 -9.01
CA ILE A 214 -5.51 -6.08 -9.25
C ILE A 214 -5.44 -5.62 -10.71
N PHE A 215 -5.73 -6.50 -11.66
CA PHE A 215 -5.60 -6.24 -13.10
C PHE A 215 -6.95 -5.97 -13.80
N ARG A 216 -8.02 -5.72 -13.04
CA ARG A 216 -9.37 -5.44 -13.56
C ARG A 216 -9.86 -6.46 -14.59
N GLY A 217 -9.64 -7.73 -14.30
CA GLY A 217 -10.01 -8.87 -15.14
C GLY A 217 -9.00 -9.23 -16.23
N GLN A 218 -7.97 -8.41 -16.48
CA GLN A 218 -6.95 -8.66 -17.50
C GLN A 218 -5.65 -9.14 -16.86
N VAL A 219 -5.66 -10.33 -16.25
CA VAL A 219 -4.49 -10.88 -15.57
C VAL A 219 -3.37 -11.18 -16.57
N PRO A 220 -2.14 -10.66 -16.38
CA PRO A 220 -1.02 -10.96 -17.26
C PRO A 220 -0.70 -12.47 -17.28
N PRO A 221 -0.40 -13.05 -18.46
CA PRO A 221 -0.14 -14.48 -18.59
C PRO A 221 1.07 -14.97 -17.77
N GLU A 222 1.99 -14.09 -17.38
CA GLU A 222 3.14 -14.39 -16.53
C GLU A 222 2.76 -14.91 -15.14
N TYR A 223 1.54 -14.62 -14.67
CA TYR A 223 1.00 -15.18 -13.43
C TYR A 223 0.41 -16.59 -13.61
N GLY A 224 0.46 -17.16 -14.82
CA GLY A 224 0.07 -18.54 -15.09
C GLY A 224 -1.37 -18.86 -14.66
N GLN A 225 -1.52 -19.89 -13.83
CA GLN A 225 -2.82 -20.34 -13.30
C GLN A 225 -3.18 -19.72 -11.94
N HIS A 226 -2.37 -18.79 -11.42
CA HIS A 226 -2.68 -18.15 -10.14
C HIS A 226 -3.91 -17.25 -10.28
N ASP A 227 -4.88 -17.40 -9.37
CA ASP A 227 -6.07 -16.55 -9.30
C ASP A 227 -5.96 -15.44 -8.23
N ARG A 228 -5.03 -15.62 -7.29
CA ARG A 228 -4.83 -14.74 -6.14
C ARG A 228 -3.38 -14.70 -5.68
N VAL A 229 -3.02 -13.61 -5.02
CA VAL A 229 -1.78 -13.46 -4.26
C VAL A 229 -2.07 -13.49 -2.77
N ARG A 230 -1.25 -14.23 -2.00
CA ARG A 230 -1.32 -14.28 -0.53
C ARG A 230 -0.33 -13.27 0.04
N LEU A 231 -0.82 -12.35 0.86
CA LEU A 231 0.04 -11.37 1.53
C LEU A 231 0.68 -11.97 2.80
N ASP A 232 1.92 -11.59 3.08
CA ASP A 232 2.58 -11.88 4.35
C ASP A 232 2.09 -10.93 5.46
N THR A 233 0.90 -11.23 5.96
CA THR A 233 0.21 -10.42 6.96
C THR A 233 0.89 -10.44 8.33
N VAL A 234 1.65 -11.49 8.64
CA VAL A 234 2.38 -11.62 9.91
C VAL A 234 3.52 -10.62 9.93
N THR A 235 4.39 -10.66 8.91
CA THR A 235 5.51 -9.72 8.80
C THR A 235 5.02 -8.28 8.68
N TRP A 236 3.90 -8.06 7.97
CA TRP A 236 3.28 -6.73 7.89
C TRP A 236 2.85 -6.20 9.26
N ARG A 237 2.10 -7.00 10.03
CA ARG A 237 1.69 -6.64 11.40
C ARG A 237 2.90 -6.34 12.29
N GLU A 238 3.92 -7.19 12.27
CA GLU A 238 5.12 -6.97 13.08
C GLU A 238 5.83 -5.66 12.73
N THR A 239 5.86 -5.29 11.45
CA THR A 239 6.44 -4.00 11.03
C THR A 239 5.62 -2.82 11.53
N ILE A 240 4.29 -2.92 11.57
CA ILE A 240 3.42 -1.92 12.20
C ILE A 240 3.74 -1.79 13.70
N LEU A 241 3.84 -2.91 14.42
CA LEU A 241 4.14 -2.92 15.86
C LEU A 241 5.53 -2.34 16.17
N ARG A 242 6.55 -2.69 15.36
CA ARG A 242 7.87 -2.08 15.48
C ARG A 242 7.84 -0.58 15.21
N GLY A 243 7.01 -0.13 14.28
CA GLY A 243 6.75 1.29 14.04
C GLY A 243 6.15 1.97 15.28
N TRP A 244 5.16 1.32 15.91
CA TRP A 244 4.50 1.80 17.13
C TRP A 244 5.46 1.94 18.32
N GLN A 245 6.21 0.89 18.64
CA GLN A 245 7.14 0.84 19.77
C GLN A 245 8.25 1.90 19.73
N ARG A 246 8.58 2.43 18.54
CA ARG A 246 9.59 3.49 18.41
C ARG A 246 9.07 4.88 18.72
N HIS A 247 7.75 5.05 18.78
CA HIS A 247 7.09 6.36 18.95
C HIS A 247 6.23 6.43 20.22
N SER A 248 6.19 5.35 21.01
CA SER A 248 5.59 5.29 22.34
C SER A 248 6.68 5.48 23.38
#